data_AF-A0A0A1Z2F0-F1
#
_entry.id   AF-A0A0A1Z2F0-F1
#
_cell.length_a   1.000
_cell.length_b   1.000
_cell.length_c   1.000
_cell.angle_alpha   90.00
_cell.angle_beta   90.00
_cell.angle_gamma   90.00
#
_symmetry.space_group_name_H-M   'P 1'
#
loop_
_entity.id
_entity.type
_entity.pdbx_description
1 polymer ?
#
loop_
_entity_poly.entity_id
_entity_poly.type
_entity_poly.pdbx_seq_one_letter_code
_entity_poly.pdbx_strand_id
1 'polypeptide(L)'
;MLSHGFYSFMLGFISPRSAEVFQHIYGLRALGFGLFHVDGALTIVLALFFSILVSDSKFMNGLLLVLLLPLSMAVARSAVVAYAIMSVFRKGFLFKLILVLALLVMISLSFYVNSGPLFEATEIFRNLFQHGELRSHSVNVLSEMYTLPNTLSEWLFGGGQYFSGSENSLEFYKGTDVGYLRILYFSGIGSVFAYILLNSYFLLGLIFARGGPGFFKIRHFAFALTVIFLIINFKGLQGMPIFAIALYVYAVESHRKQRSGPIVRSGELSNERSGEKEVR
;
A
#
# COMPACT_ATOMS: atom_id res chain seq x y z
N MET A 1 25.71 15.41 -12.20
CA MET A 1 25.93 15.78 -10.78
C MET A 1 25.11 17.03 -10.53
N LEU A 2 23.98 16.92 -9.83
CA LEU A 2 23.16 18.10 -9.48
C LEU A 2 23.94 18.94 -8.46
N SER A 3 24.09 20.24 -8.74
CA SER A 3 24.91 21.13 -7.90
C SER A 3 24.28 21.26 -6.51
N HIS A 4 25.13 21.34 -5.48
CA HIS A 4 24.72 21.56 -4.10
C HIS A 4 23.76 22.77 -3.97
N GLY A 5 23.94 23.81 -4.79
CA GLY A 5 23.07 24.98 -4.83
C GLY A 5 21.63 24.66 -5.27
N PHE A 6 21.42 23.75 -6.22
CA PHE A 6 20.08 23.33 -6.61
C PHE A 6 19.39 22.53 -5.49
N TYR A 7 20.15 21.68 -4.79
CA TYR A 7 19.62 20.90 -3.66
C TYR A 7 19.20 21.80 -2.48
N SER A 8 20.03 22.78 -2.11
CA SER A 8 19.70 23.77 -1.08
C SER A 8 18.52 24.66 -1.47
N PHE A 9 18.41 25.04 -2.75
CA PHE A 9 17.25 25.78 -3.27
C PHE A 9 15.95 24.96 -3.16
N MET A 10 15.99 23.68 -3.54
CA MET A 10 14.84 22.78 -3.41
C MET A 10 14.43 22.55 -1.95
N LEU A 11 15.39 22.47 -1.02
CA LEU A 11 15.11 22.38 0.42
C LEU A 11 14.42 23.62 0.99
N GLY A 12 14.62 24.80 0.38
CA GLY A 12 13.94 26.03 0.74
C GLY A 12 12.41 25.99 0.58
N PHE A 13 11.89 25.09 -0.27
CA PHE A 13 10.44 24.90 -0.47
C PHE A 13 9.81 23.92 0.54
N ILE A 14 10.60 23.24 1.38
CA ILE A 14 10.11 22.16 2.25
C ILE A 14 10.00 22.60 3.72
N SER A 15 10.72 23.66 4.12
CA SER A 15 10.77 24.33 5.46
C SER A 15 12.23 24.50 5.90
N PRO A 16 12.60 25.60 6.59
CA PRO A 16 13.96 25.82 7.08
C PRO A 16 14.51 24.66 7.94
N ARG A 17 13.64 23.97 8.69
CA ARG A 17 14.03 22.82 9.54
C ARG A 17 14.20 21.50 8.78
N SER A 18 13.70 21.38 7.55
CA SER A 18 13.84 20.14 6.76
C SER A 18 15.30 19.87 6.42
N ALA A 19 16.08 20.92 6.14
CA ALA A 19 17.48 20.80 5.76
C ALA A 19 18.34 20.15 6.87
N GLU A 20 18.07 20.45 8.14
CA GLU A 20 18.77 19.86 9.30
C GLU A 20 18.35 18.40 9.54
N VAL A 21 17.06 18.09 9.33
CA VAL A 21 16.50 16.71 9.37
C VAL A 21 17.11 15.85 8.27
N PHE A 22 17.26 16.39 7.06
CA PHE A 22 17.80 15.65 5.92
C PHE A 22 19.33 15.50 5.97
N GLN A 23 20.06 16.39 6.64
CA GLN A 23 21.51 16.28 6.82
C GLN A 23 21.93 15.17 7.80
N HIS A 24 21.08 14.81 8.77
CA HIS A 24 21.33 13.67 9.67
C HIS A 24 20.95 12.31 9.05
N ILE A 25 20.28 12.31 7.89
CA ILE A 25 19.86 11.09 7.20
C ILE A 25 20.88 10.78 6.09
N TYR A 26 21.98 10.12 6.46
CA TYR A 26 22.93 9.44 5.56
C TYR A 26 22.30 8.22 4.84
N GLY A 27 21.05 8.35 4.35
CA GLY A 27 20.23 7.27 3.77
C GLY A 27 19.49 7.67 2.49
N LEU A 28 19.85 8.79 1.85
CA LEU A 28 19.15 9.38 0.70
C LEU A 28 18.95 8.45 -0.51
N ARG A 29 19.80 7.45 -0.70
CA ARG A 29 19.61 6.45 -1.78
C ARG A 29 18.45 5.48 -1.50
N ALA A 30 18.16 5.19 -0.25
CA ALA A 30 17.00 4.38 0.12
C ALA A 30 15.75 5.25 0.37
N LEU A 31 15.91 6.53 0.72
CA LEU A 31 14.82 7.51 0.79
C LEU A 31 14.20 7.77 -0.60
N GLY A 32 15.01 7.82 -1.66
CA GLY A 32 14.54 7.95 -3.05
C GLY A 32 13.73 6.75 -3.59
N PHE A 33 13.84 5.58 -2.96
CA PHE A 33 12.99 4.41 -3.23
C PHE A 33 11.93 4.19 -2.13
N GLY A 34 11.80 5.10 -1.16
CA GLY A 34 10.93 4.96 0.01
C GLY A 34 11.36 3.87 1.02
N LEU A 35 12.48 3.18 0.80
CA LEU A 35 12.92 1.97 1.48
C LEU A 35 13.30 2.14 2.97
N PHE A 36 13.41 3.37 3.48
CA PHE A 36 13.67 3.61 4.91
C PHE A 36 12.40 3.86 5.74
N HIS A 37 11.24 3.98 5.11
CA HIS A 37 9.98 4.23 5.80
C HIS A 37 8.95 3.17 5.41
N VAL A 38 7.99 2.90 6.29
CA VAL A 38 6.87 1.96 6.06
C VAL A 38 6.19 2.20 4.69
N ASP A 39 6.23 3.46 4.22
CA ASP A 39 5.68 3.90 2.95
C ASP A 39 6.30 3.23 1.73
N GLY A 40 7.62 3.06 1.65
CA GLY A 40 8.24 2.45 0.46
C GLY A 40 8.06 0.95 0.40
N ALA A 41 8.12 0.26 1.54
CA ALA A 41 7.75 -1.16 1.60
C ALA A 41 6.32 -1.36 1.08
N LEU A 42 5.38 -0.54 1.56
CA LEU A 42 4.01 -0.66 1.09
C LEU A 42 3.88 -0.25 -0.37
N THR A 43 4.56 0.80 -0.83
CA THR A 43 4.56 1.21 -2.24
C THR A 43 5.03 0.07 -3.15
N ILE A 44 6.10 -0.64 -2.77
CA ILE A 44 6.59 -1.83 -3.48
C ILE A 44 5.53 -2.93 -3.49
N VAL A 45 4.88 -3.18 -2.35
CA VAL A 45 3.82 -4.21 -2.23
C VAL A 45 2.62 -3.87 -3.12
N LEU A 46 2.16 -2.62 -3.09
CA LEU A 46 1.03 -2.16 -3.91
C LEU A 46 1.38 -2.17 -5.39
N ALA A 47 2.58 -1.74 -5.77
CA ALA A 47 3.06 -1.80 -7.14
C ALA A 47 3.15 -3.25 -7.65
N LEU A 48 3.61 -4.18 -6.81
CA LEU A 48 3.60 -5.60 -7.13
C LEU A 48 2.17 -6.12 -7.32
N PHE A 49 1.25 -5.79 -6.42
CA PHE A 49 -0.15 -6.21 -6.56
C PHE A 49 -0.82 -5.63 -7.79
N PHE A 50 -0.52 -4.38 -8.12
CA PHE A 50 -0.98 -3.73 -9.33
C PHE A 50 -0.39 -4.41 -10.59
N SER A 51 0.91 -4.70 -10.60
CA SER A 51 1.58 -5.43 -11.69
C SER A 51 0.94 -6.81 -11.90
N ILE A 52 0.63 -7.52 -10.82
CA ILE A 52 -0.06 -8.80 -10.85
C ILE A 52 -1.47 -8.69 -11.44
N LEU A 53 -2.19 -7.60 -11.14
CA LEU A 53 -3.53 -7.36 -11.67
C LEU A 53 -3.51 -7.12 -13.19
N VAL A 54 -2.50 -6.38 -13.66
CA VAL A 54 -2.34 -5.97 -15.07
C VAL A 54 -1.70 -7.07 -15.93
N SER A 55 -0.78 -7.85 -15.38
CA SER A 55 0.00 -8.85 -16.11
C SER A 55 -0.71 -10.20 -16.22
N ASP A 56 -0.82 -10.71 -17.44
CA ASP A 56 -1.35 -12.05 -17.74
C ASP A 56 -0.32 -13.18 -17.45
N SER A 57 0.96 -12.85 -17.29
CA SER A 57 2.03 -13.84 -17.08
C SER A 57 2.05 -14.37 -15.64
N LYS A 58 1.50 -15.57 -15.45
CA LYS A 58 1.48 -16.25 -14.13
C LYS A 58 2.88 -16.51 -13.57
N PHE A 59 3.86 -16.79 -14.44
CA PHE A 59 5.23 -17.10 -14.05
C PHE A 59 5.98 -15.87 -13.52
N MET A 60 5.96 -14.76 -14.26
CA MET A 60 6.59 -13.50 -13.82
C MET A 60 5.97 -12.98 -12.53
N ASN A 61 4.64 -13.06 -12.42
CA ASN A 61 3.91 -12.69 -11.21
C ASN A 61 4.31 -13.56 -10.01
N GLY A 62 4.55 -14.86 -10.21
CA GLY A 62 5.03 -15.77 -9.18
C GLY A 62 6.46 -15.47 -8.75
N LEU A 63 7.36 -15.21 -9.70
CA LEU A 63 8.76 -14.87 -9.42
C LEU A 63 8.89 -13.57 -8.63
N LEU A 64 8.17 -12.52 -9.06
CA LEU A 64 8.15 -11.22 -8.36
C LEU A 64 7.65 -11.36 -6.92
N LEU A 65 6.65 -12.22 -6.68
CA LEU A 65 6.14 -12.48 -5.33
C LEU A 65 7.16 -13.13 -4.41
N VAL A 66 7.85 -14.16 -4.90
CA VAL A 66 8.86 -14.87 -4.10
C VAL A 66 10.01 -13.93 -3.74
N LEU A 67 10.41 -13.05 -4.65
CA LEU A 67 11.54 -12.14 -4.43
C LEU A 67 11.18 -10.94 -3.54
N LEU A 68 10.01 -10.34 -3.73
CA LEU A 68 9.64 -9.09 -3.07
C LEU A 68 8.93 -9.29 -1.72
N LEU A 69 8.39 -10.47 -1.43
CA LEU A 69 7.73 -10.73 -0.15
C LEU A 69 8.74 -10.72 1.04
N PRO A 70 9.88 -11.42 1.00
CA PRO A 70 10.88 -11.33 2.07
C PRO A 70 11.44 -9.91 2.23
N LEU A 71 11.66 -9.23 1.10
CA LEU A 71 12.17 -7.85 1.09
C LEU A 71 11.18 -6.89 1.77
N SER A 72 9.90 -6.94 1.39
CA SER A 72 8.87 -6.08 1.98
C SER A 72 8.62 -6.38 3.45
N MET A 73 8.69 -7.65 3.88
CA MET A 73 8.61 -8.03 5.30
C MET A 73 9.81 -7.53 6.11
N ALA A 74 11.01 -7.57 5.52
CA ALA A 74 12.22 -7.07 6.17
C ALA A 74 12.19 -5.54 6.36
N VAL A 75 11.59 -4.81 5.41
CA VAL A 75 11.48 -3.34 5.47
C VAL A 75 10.30 -2.90 6.35
N ALA A 76 9.14 -3.56 6.27
CA ALA A 76 7.98 -3.23 7.10
C ALA A 76 7.15 -4.46 7.47
N ARG A 77 7.09 -4.79 8.77
CA ARG A 77 6.23 -5.86 9.32
C ARG A 77 4.76 -5.75 8.90
N SER A 78 4.25 -4.52 8.76
CA SER A 78 2.87 -4.25 8.34
C SER A 78 2.57 -4.63 6.90
N ALA A 79 3.58 -4.86 6.04
CA ALA A 79 3.40 -5.39 4.70
C ALA A 79 2.65 -6.73 4.69
N VAL A 80 2.83 -7.55 5.74
CA VAL A 80 2.13 -8.84 5.92
C VAL A 80 0.61 -8.66 5.87
N VAL A 81 0.10 -7.56 6.43
CA VAL A 81 -1.35 -7.26 6.42
C VAL A 81 -1.85 -7.09 5.00
N ALA A 82 -1.12 -6.34 4.17
CA ALA A 82 -1.47 -6.16 2.76
C ALA A 82 -1.42 -7.49 2.00
N TYR A 83 -0.40 -8.33 2.23
CA TYR A 83 -0.32 -9.66 1.62
C TYR A 83 -1.46 -10.59 2.07
N ALA A 84 -1.80 -10.59 3.36
CA ALA A 84 -2.86 -11.41 3.91
C ALA A 84 -4.23 -11.04 3.32
N ILE A 85 -4.56 -9.75 3.31
CA ILE A 85 -5.81 -9.23 2.72
C ILE A 85 -5.87 -9.60 1.24
N MET A 86 -4.82 -9.31 0.48
CA MET A 86 -4.78 -9.62 -0.95
C MET A 86 -4.82 -11.12 -1.26
N SER A 87 -4.30 -11.96 -0.36
CA SER A 87 -4.39 -13.43 -0.47
C SER A 87 -5.82 -13.95 -0.40
N VAL A 88 -6.70 -13.28 0.37
CA VAL A 88 -8.10 -13.68 0.50
C VAL A 88 -8.85 -13.40 -0.81
N PHE A 89 -8.56 -12.27 -1.45
CA PHE A 89 -9.23 -11.87 -2.68
C PHE A 89 -8.68 -12.55 -3.94
N ARG A 90 -7.45 -13.11 -3.89
CA ARG A 90 -6.84 -13.81 -5.02
C ARG A 90 -7.23 -15.30 -5.05
N LYS A 91 -7.81 -15.74 -6.17
CA LYS A 91 -8.03 -17.16 -6.46
C LYS A 91 -6.74 -17.80 -6.98
N GLY A 92 -6.14 -18.72 -6.21
CA GLY A 92 -4.99 -19.51 -6.63
C GLY A 92 -4.28 -20.20 -5.46
N PHE A 93 -4.24 -21.54 -5.49
CA PHE A 93 -3.60 -22.34 -4.43
C PHE A 93 -2.09 -22.06 -4.33
N LEU A 94 -1.41 -21.93 -5.47
CA LEU A 94 0.03 -21.67 -5.53
C LEU A 94 0.44 -20.38 -4.79
N PHE A 95 -0.37 -19.32 -4.88
CA PHE A 95 -0.13 -18.07 -4.17
C PHE A 95 -0.17 -18.28 -2.65
N LYS A 96 -1.20 -18.98 -2.17
CA LYS A 96 -1.36 -19.31 -0.75
C LYS A 96 -0.22 -20.18 -0.25
N LEU A 97 0.20 -21.17 -1.05
CA LEU A 97 1.33 -22.04 -0.73
C LEU A 97 2.64 -21.25 -0.61
N ILE A 98 2.94 -20.35 -1.55
CA ILE A 98 4.13 -19.49 -1.50
C ILE A 98 4.12 -18.59 -0.26
N LEU A 99 2.95 -18.01 0.07
CA LEU A 99 2.81 -17.15 1.25
C LEU A 99 3.03 -17.93 2.55
N VAL A 100 2.49 -19.15 2.64
CA VAL A 100 2.74 -20.05 3.78
C VAL A 100 4.21 -20.43 3.86
N LEU A 101 4.84 -20.80 2.74
CA LEU A 101 6.26 -21.14 2.69
C LEU A 101 7.13 -19.97 3.15
N ALA A 102 6.83 -18.75 2.69
CA ALA A 102 7.57 -17.57 3.10
C ALA A 102 7.41 -17.26 4.60
N LEU A 103 6.20 -17.45 5.15
CA LEU A 103 5.97 -17.34 6.59
C LEU A 103 6.78 -18.40 7.36
N LEU A 104 6.83 -19.64 6.89
CA LEU A 104 7.64 -20.70 7.50
C LEU A 104 9.15 -20.39 7.45
N VAL A 105 9.63 -19.82 6.35
CA VAL A 105 11.03 -19.36 6.24
C VAL A 105 11.30 -18.25 7.26
N MET A 106 10.39 -17.29 7.41
CA MET A 106 10.53 -16.21 8.41
C MET A 106 10.50 -16.73 9.84
N ILE A 107 9.63 -17.71 10.15
CA ILE A 107 9.60 -18.39 11.44
C ILE A 107 10.93 -19.13 11.66
N SER A 108 11.45 -19.81 10.64
CA SER A 108 12.73 -20.53 10.75
C SER A 108 13.88 -19.56 11.00
N LEU A 109 13.94 -18.45 10.26
CA LEU A 109 14.94 -17.40 10.43
C LEU A 109 14.90 -16.76 11.83
N SER A 110 13.72 -16.72 12.48
CA SER A 110 13.57 -16.17 13.83
C SER A 110 14.46 -16.85 14.88
N PHE A 111 14.81 -18.12 14.67
CA PHE A 111 15.66 -18.89 15.57
C PHE A 111 17.16 -18.70 15.32
N TYR A 112 17.55 -18.22 14.14
CA TYR A 112 18.95 -18.07 13.74
C TYR A 112 19.44 -16.62 13.80
N VAL A 113 18.53 -15.65 13.66
CA VAL A 113 18.87 -14.23 13.68
C VAL A 113 18.88 -13.73 15.12
N ASN A 114 20.02 -13.19 15.58
CA ASN A 114 20.22 -12.73 16.95
C ASN A 114 20.35 -11.19 17.08
N SER A 115 20.42 -10.45 15.97
CA SER A 115 20.49 -8.98 15.96
C SER A 115 20.07 -8.38 14.61
N GLY A 116 19.77 -7.08 14.60
CA GLY A 116 19.45 -6.30 13.39
C GLY A 116 17.97 -6.28 12.99
N PRO A 117 17.62 -5.69 11.83
CA PRO A 117 16.22 -5.47 11.42
C PRO A 117 15.39 -6.76 11.30
N LEU A 118 16.02 -7.87 10.92
CA LEU A 118 15.37 -9.19 10.83
C LEU A 118 15.05 -9.79 12.20
N PHE A 119 15.81 -9.44 13.25
CA PHE A 119 15.53 -9.84 14.63
C PHE A 119 14.24 -9.20 15.15
N GLU A 120 14.07 -7.90 14.87
CA GLU A 120 12.85 -7.17 15.22
C GLU A 120 11.65 -7.60 14.36
N ALA A 121 11.89 -7.91 13.08
CA ALA A 121 10.85 -8.40 12.17
C ALA A 121 10.24 -9.74 12.62
N THR A 122 11.05 -10.58 13.26
CA THR A 122 10.66 -11.93 13.71
C THR A 122 10.26 -12.02 15.18
N GLU A 123 10.30 -10.90 15.91
CA GLU A 123 9.98 -10.78 17.33
C GLU A 123 8.63 -11.40 17.71
N ILE A 124 7.57 -11.16 16.92
CA ILE A 124 6.22 -11.71 17.15
C ILE A 124 6.25 -13.24 17.15
N PHE A 125 6.98 -13.85 16.20
CA PHE A 125 7.08 -15.29 16.10
C PHE A 125 7.92 -15.85 17.25
N ARG A 126 9.04 -15.20 17.58
CA ARG A 126 9.88 -15.62 18.71
C ARG A 126 9.13 -15.55 20.04
N ASN A 127 8.38 -14.48 20.30
CA ASN A 127 7.60 -14.33 21.53
C ASN A 127 6.48 -15.38 21.61
N LEU A 128 5.84 -15.70 20.48
CA LEU A 128 4.86 -16.78 20.41
C LEU A 128 5.46 -18.14 20.78
N PHE A 129 6.63 -18.48 20.27
CA PHE A 129 7.26 -19.78 20.51
C PHE A 129 7.99 -19.88 21.86
N GLN A 130 8.56 -18.78 22.36
CA GLN A 130 9.31 -18.78 23.63
C GLN A 130 8.43 -18.51 24.85
N HIS A 131 7.42 -17.66 24.72
CA HIS A 131 6.61 -17.18 25.85
C HIS A 131 5.12 -17.52 25.73
N GLY A 132 4.67 -18.08 24.59
CA GLY A 132 3.26 -18.40 24.36
C GLY A 132 2.36 -17.18 24.12
N GLU A 133 2.94 -15.97 23.99
CA GLU A 133 2.19 -14.73 23.84
C GLU A 133 2.37 -14.12 22.44
N LEU A 134 1.25 -13.75 21.79
CA LEU A 134 1.23 -12.95 20.55
C LEU A 134 1.46 -11.45 20.84
N ARG A 135 2.54 -11.12 21.54
CA ARG A 135 2.90 -9.74 21.85
C ARG A 135 4.20 -9.34 21.15
N SER A 136 4.27 -8.10 20.68
CA SER A 136 5.54 -7.46 20.33
C SER A 136 5.63 -6.10 20.98
N HIS A 137 6.85 -5.67 21.26
CA HIS A 137 7.13 -4.33 21.78
C HIS A 137 6.48 -3.25 20.91
N SER A 138 6.46 -3.43 19.58
CA SER A 138 5.84 -2.48 18.66
C SER A 138 4.31 -2.37 18.76
N VAL A 139 3.60 -3.42 19.17
CA VAL A 139 2.14 -3.39 19.32
C VAL A 139 1.76 -2.68 20.62
N ASN A 140 2.50 -2.95 21.69
CA ASN A 140 2.26 -2.31 22.98
C ASN A 140 2.57 -0.81 22.91
N VAL A 141 3.72 -0.43 22.34
CA VAL A 141 4.08 0.98 22.12
C VAL A 141 3.03 1.68 21.24
N LEU A 142 2.54 1.04 20.18
CA LEU A 142 1.50 1.64 19.34
C LEU A 142 0.20 1.86 20.13
N SER A 143 -0.18 0.95 21.04
CA SER A 143 -1.37 1.12 21.88
C SER A 143 -1.25 2.27 22.88
N GLU A 144 -0.05 2.50 23.42
CA GLU A 144 0.26 3.60 24.33
C GLU A 144 0.27 4.96 23.61
N MET A 145 0.51 4.96 22.29
CA MET A 145 0.47 6.14 21.43
C MET A 145 -0.94 6.59 21.02
N TYR A 146 -1.99 5.82 21.36
CA TYR A 146 -3.38 6.23 21.16
C TYR A 146 -3.83 7.19 22.25
N THR A 147 -3.40 8.44 22.13
CA THR A 147 -3.92 9.54 22.94
C THR A 147 -4.99 10.26 22.14
N LEU A 148 -6.18 10.44 22.70
CA LEU A 148 -7.27 11.19 22.06
C LEU A 148 -7.26 12.66 22.51
N PRO A 149 -7.78 13.59 21.69
CA PRO A 149 -7.93 14.98 22.11
C PRO A 149 -8.87 15.11 23.32
N ASN A 150 -8.48 15.95 24.28
CA ASN A 150 -9.22 16.14 25.53
C ASN A 150 -10.30 17.24 25.41
N THR A 151 -10.24 18.07 24.37
CA THR A 151 -11.15 19.22 24.18
C THR A 151 -11.83 19.16 22.82
N LEU A 152 -13.09 19.63 22.77
CA LEU A 152 -13.86 19.68 21.53
C LEU A 152 -13.23 20.60 20.46
N SER A 153 -12.55 21.66 20.89
CA SER A 153 -11.83 22.56 19.97
C SER A 153 -10.72 21.83 19.23
N GLU A 154 -9.97 20.97 19.92
CA GLU A 154 -8.90 20.18 19.32
C GLU A 154 -9.46 19.09 18.39
N TRP A 155 -10.62 18.52 18.70
CA TRP A 155 -11.32 17.62 17.77
C TRP A 155 -11.76 18.32 16.48
N LEU A 156 -12.27 19.55 16.57
CA LEU A 156 -12.83 20.25 15.41
C LEU A 156 -11.78 20.93 14.55
N PHE A 157 -10.81 21.60 15.16
CA PHE A 157 -9.83 22.45 14.47
C PHE A 157 -8.38 21.94 14.58
N GLY A 158 -8.11 20.99 15.48
CA GLY A 158 -6.75 20.61 15.83
C GLY A 158 -6.04 21.66 16.68
N GLY A 159 -4.81 21.34 17.08
CA GLY A 159 -3.88 22.24 17.76
C GLY A 159 -2.89 22.95 16.82
N GLY A 160 -2.97 22.73 15.50
CA GLY A 160 -2.06 23.35 14.52
C GLY A 160 -0.63 22.81 14.54
N GLN A 161 -0.36 21.77 15.33
CA GLN A 161 0.99 21.23 15.55
C GLN A 161 1.07 19.80 15.04
N TYR A 162 2.09 19.55 14.22
CA TYR A 162 2.39 18.20 13.71
C TYR A 162 3.57 17.54 14.48
N PHE A 163 4.51 18.35 14.96
CA PHE A 163 5.67 17.94 15.74
C PHE A 163 5.62 18.55 17.15
N SER A 164 6.27 17.92 18.13
CA SER A 164 6.25 18.32 19.53
C SER A 164 7.01 19.62 19.86
N GLY A 165 7.57 20.31 18.87
CA GLY A 165 8.28 21.57 19.06
C GLY A 165 9.66 21.45 19.72
N SER A 166 10.02 20.27 20.25
CA SER A 166 11.34 19.96 20.82
C SER A 166 12.45 20.18 19.78
N GLU A 167 13.48 20.94 20.13
CA GLU A 167 14.66 21.16 19.28
C GLU A 167 15.59 19.95 19.22
N ASN A 168 15.54 19.09 20.23
CA ASN A 168 16.49 17.98 20.41
C ASN A 168 15.92 16.62 19.98
N SER A 169 14.62 16.52 19.69
CA SER A 169 13.99 15.29 19.24
C SER A 169 12.89 15.55 18.21
N LEU A 170 12.95 14.84 17.08
CA LEU A 170 11.91 14.80 16.05
C LEU A 170 10.75 13.90 16.51
N GLU A 171 10.08 14.32 17.55
CA GLU A 171 8.90 13.63 18.07
C GLU A 171 7.63 14.24 17.49
N PHE A 172 6.64 13.37 17.23
CA PHE A 172 5.33 13.81 16.79
C PHE A 172 4.58 14.49 17.94
N TYR A 173 3.70 15.42 17.59
CA TYR A 173 2.88 16.10 18.59
C TYR A 173 2.13 15.08 19.45
N LYS A 174 2.16 15.26 20.78
CA LYS A 174 1.63 14.32 21.78
C LYS A 174 2.17 12.88 21.71
N GLY A 175 3.35 12.69 21.10
CA GLY A 175 4.03 11.40 21.03
C GLY A 175 3.29 10.34 20.21
N THR A 176 2.34 10.73 19.35
CA THR A 176 1.54 9.75 18.58
C THR A 176 2.17 9.42 17.22
N ASP A 177 2.38 8.13 16.96
CA ASP A 177 2.81 7.62 15.65
C ASP A 177 1.59 7.29 14.73
N VAL A 178 0.36 7.41 15.25
CA VAL A 178 -0.87 7.06 14.52
C VAL A 178 -1.19 8.12 13.46
N GLY A 179 -1.21 7.72 12.19
CA GLY A 179 -1.39 8.64 11.05
C GLY A 179 -2.67 9.50 11.13
N TYR A 180 -3.80 8.89 11.49
CA TYR A 180 -5.06 9.64 11.66
C TYR A 180 -5.02 10.63 12.82
N LEU A 181 -4.39 10.27 13.94
CA LEU A 181 -4.26 11.17 15.09
C LEU A 181 -3.36 12.35 14.76
N ARG A 182 -2.30 12.17 13.96
CA ARG A 182 -1.47 13.29 13.50
C ARG A 182 -2.27 14.32 12.70
N ILE A 183 -3.11 13.87 11.78
CA ILE A 183 -3.97 14.78 11.00
C ILE A 183 -5.00 15.45 11.92
N LEU A 184 -5.61 14.67 12.83
CA LEU A 184 -6.57 15.17 13.80
C LEU A 184 -5.97 16.27 14.67
N TYR A 185 -4.78 16.05 15.21
CA TYR A 185 -4.08 17.04 16.02
C TYR A 185 -3.58 18.24 15.22
N PHE A 186 -3.26 18.06 13.95
CA PHE A 186 -2.83 19.17 13.11
C PHE A 186 -3.99 20.09 12.74
N SER A 187 -5.11 19.55 12.26
CA SER A 187 -6.16 20.35 11.62
C SER A 187 -7.59 19.85 11.89
N GLY A 188 -7.77 18.96 12.86
CA GLY A 188 -9.09 18.48 13.30
C GLY A 188 -9.70 17.40 12.39
N ILE A 189 -10.91 16.99 12.77
CA ILE A 189 -11.65 15.87 12.16
C ILE A 189 -11.98 16.13 10.69
N GLY A 190 -12.22 17.40 10.30
CA GLY A 190 -12.50 17.77 8.91
C GLY A 190 -11.37 17.39 7.95
N SER A 191 -10.12 17.60 8.38
CA SER A 191 -8.94 17.22 7.61
C SER A 191 -8.73 15.71 7.57
N VAL A 192 -9.10 14.97 8.62
CA VAL A 192 -9.12 13.50 8.59
C VAL A 192 -10.11 12.98 7.54
N PHE A 193 -11.33 13.54 7.51
CA PHE A 193 -12.33 13.19 6.49
C PHE A 193 -11.88 13.56 5.09
N ALA A 194 -11.34 14.76 4.89
CA ALA A 194 -10.81 15.19 3.60
C ALA A 194 -9.68 14.27 3.12
N TYR A 195 -8.78 13.88 4.03
CA TYR A 195 -7.69 12.96 3.73
C TYR A 195 -8.19 11.58 3.30
N ILE A 196 -9.14 11.00 4.05
CA ILE A 196 -9.74 9.70 3.70
C ILE A 196 -10.46 9.82 2.36
N LEU A 197 -11.25 10.87 2.15
CA LEU A 197 -12.00 11.09 0.92
C LEU A 197 -11.05 11.20 -0.29
N LEU A 198 -10.03 12.06 -0.22
CA LEU A 198 -9.09 12.28 -1.33
C LEU A 198 -8.35 10.99 -1.72
N ASN A 199 -7.96 10.17 -0.75
CA ASN A 199 -7.25 8.91 -1.02
C ASN A 199 -8.18 7.79 -1.48
N SER A 200 -9.45 7.79 -1.07
CA SER A 200 -10.40 6.72 -1.38
C SER A 200 -11.39 7.05 -2.50
N TYR A 201 -11.50 8.30 -2.94
CA TYR A 201 -12.53 8.77 -3.89
C TYR A 201 -12.62 7.90 -5.15
N PHE A 202 -11.49 7.71 -5.84
CA PHE A 202 -11.44 6.87 -7.04
C PHE A 202 -11.75 5.40 -6.75
N LEU A 203 -11.32 4.88 -5.60
CA LEU A 203 -11.58 3.50 -5.19
C LEU A 203 -13.06 3.27 -4.89
N LEU A 204 -13.70 4.19 -4.15
CA LEU A 204 -15.14 4.16 -3.87
C LEU A 204 -15.94 4.20 -5.17
N GLY A 205 -15.53 5.06 -6.11
CA GLY A 205 -16.12 5.10 -7.45
C GLY A 205 -16.09 3.74 -8.16
N LEU A 206 -14.97 3.01 -8.08
CA LEU A 206 -14.85 1.66 -8.64
C LEU A 206 -15.65 0.60 -7.87
N ILE A 207 -15.70 0.71 -6.54
CA ILE A 207 -16.44 -0.23 -5.67
C ILE A 207 -17.93 -0.19 -6.01
N PHE A 208 -18.49 1.02 -6.14
CA PHE A 208 -19.92 1.22 -6.39
C PHE A 208 -20.31 1.27 -7.88
N ALA A 209 -19.34 1.32 -8.80
CA ALA A 209 -19.62 1.30 -10.23
C ALA A 209 -20.33 0.00 -10.66
N ARG A 210 -21.37 0.13 -11.51
CA ARG A 210 -22.01 -1.01 -12.17
C ARG A 210 -21.09 -1.52 -13.30
N GLY A 211 -20.72 -2.80 -13.25
CA GLY A 211 -19.83 -3.41 -14.22
C GLY A 211 -20.16 -4.89 -14.45
N GLY A 212 -19.68 -5.43 -15.57
CA GLY A 212 -19.90 -6.82 -15.98
C GLY A 212 -19.00 -7.84 -15.26
N PRO A 213 -19.03 -9.13 -15.65
CA PRO A 213 -18.32 -10.22 -14.99
C PRO A 213 -16.81 -9.99 -14.81
N GLY A 214 -16.16 -9.34 -15.79
CA GLY A 214 -14.73 -9.00 -15.72
C GLY A 214 -14.39 -7.88 -14.74
N PHE A 215 -15.36 -7.02 -14.42
CA PHE A 215 -15.19 -5.89 -13.50
C PHE A 215 -15.15 -6.32 -12.03
N PHE A 216 -15.67 -7.51 -11.69
CA PHE A 216 -15.64 -8.02 -10.32
C PHE A 216 -14.21 -8.09 -9.77
N LYS A 217 -13.21 -8.48 -10.58
CA LYS A 217 -11.81 -8.54 -10.11
C LYS A 217 -11.30 -7.17 -9.68
N ILE A 218 -11.55 -6.14 -10.51
CA ILE A 218 -11.17 -4.75 -10.23
C ILE A 218 -11.89 -4.24 -8.99
N ARG A 219 -13.19 -4.54 -8.84
CA ARG A 219 -13.98 -4.13 -7.68
C ARG A 219 -13.43 -4.71 -6.36
N HIS A 220 -13.12 -6.00 -6.33
CA HIS A 220 -12.54 -6.63 -5.14
C HIS A 220 -11.15 -6.08 -4.83
N PHE A 221 -10.34 -5.82 -5.87
CA PHE A 221 -9.02 -5.19 -5.70
C PHE A 221 -9.15 -3.78 -5.13
N ALA A 222 -10.08 -2.95 -5.64
CA ALA A 222 -10.35 -1.62 -5.12
C ALA A 222 -10.79 -1.66 -3.65
N PHE A 223 -11.69 -2.58 -3.29
CA PHE A 223 -12.12 -2.79 -1.92
C PHE A 223 -10.96 -3.20 -1.00
N ALA A 224 -10.14 -4.18 -1.41
CA ALA A 224 -8.96 -4.60 -0.66
C ALA A 224 -7.99 -3.44 -0.44
N LEU A 225 -7.76 -2.62 -1.47
CA LEU A 225 -6.89 -1.46 -1.41
C LEU A 225 -7.42 -0.39 -0.44
N THR A 226 -8.73 -0.15 -0.41
CA THR A 226 -9.36 0.74 0.58
C THR A 226 -9.17 0.22 2.00
N VAL A 227 -9.38 -1.08 2.25
CA VAL A 227 -9.17 -1.66 3.59
C VAL A 227 -7.71 -1.57 4.02
N ILE A 228 -6.77 -1.85 3.11
CA ILE A 228 -5.32 -1.71 3.37
C ILE A 228 -4.97 -0.26 3.71
N PHE A 229 -5.48 0.70 2.95
CA PHE A 229 -5.31 2.13 3.24
C PHE A 229 -5.79 2.49 4.64
N LEU A 230 -6.99 2.04 5.03
CA LEU A 230 -7.55 2.32 6.34
C LEU A 230 -6.70 1.73 7.47
N ILE A 231 -6.29 0.46 7.35
CA ILE A 231 -5.53 -0.23 8.40
C ILE A 231 -4.13 0.37 8.56
N ILE A 232 -3.45 0.68 7.46
CA ILE A 232 -2.05 1.13 7.55
C ILE A 232 -1.94 2.55 8.08
N ASN A 233 -2.95 3.38 7.83
CA ASN A 233 -3.01 4.74 8.38
C ASN A 233 -3.20 4.80 9.90
N PHE A 234 -3.55 3.68 10.54
CA PHE A 234 -3.48 3.54 12.01
C PHE A 234 -2.05 3.38 12.55
N LYS A 235 -1.08 3.07 11.70
CA LYS A 235 0.34 2.93 12.09
C LYS A 235 1.19 4.12 11.68
N GLY A 236 0.87 4.78 10.57
CA GLY A 236 1.62 5.92 10.08
C GLY A 236 0.89 6.57 8.90
N LEU A 237 1.16 7.85 8.65
CA LEU A 237 0.46 8.60 7.61
C LEU A 237 0.90 8.14 6.22
N GLN A 238 0.01 7.48 5.47
CA GLN A 238 0.34 6.93 4.16
C GLN A 238 -0.71 7.24 3.08
N GLY A 239 -0.28 8.00 2.06
CA GLY A 239 -1.08 8.29 0.87
C GLY A 239 -1.09 7.13 -0.14
N MET A 240 -2.21 6.98 -0.84
CA MET A 240 -2.37 6.05 -1.98
C MET A 240 -2.94 6.67 -3.28
N PRO A 241 -2.88 8.00 -3.53
CA PRO A 241 -3.61 8.58 -4.66
C PRO A 241 -3.13 8.05 -6.02
N ILE A 242 -1.82 7.79 -6.16
CA ILE A 242 -1.24 7.27 -7.40
C ILE A 242 -1.82 5.90 -7.76
N PHE A 243 -1.90 4.98 -6.79
CA PHE A 243 -2.45 3.64 -7.03
C PHE A 243 -3.96 3.67 -7.27
N ALA A 244 -4.69 4.55 -6.57
CA ALA A 244 -6.12 4.72 -6.77
C ALA A 244 -6.43 5.25 -8.19
N ILE A 245 -5.69 6.25 -8.65
CA ILE A 245 -5.80 6.78 -10.01
C ILE A 245 -5.41 5.73 -11.05
N ALA A 246 -4.28 5.04 -10.86
CA ALA A 246 -3.81 4.01 -11.79
C ALA A 246 -4.84 2.89 -11.97
N LEU A 247 -5.44 2.42 -10.86
CA LEU A 247 -6.51 1.43 -10.91
C LEU A 247 -7.76 1.96 -11.62
N TYR A 248 -8.14 3.21 -11.37
CA TYR A 248 -9.27 3.83 -12.04
C TYR A 248 -9.07 3.94 -13.56
N VAL A 249 -7.91 4.42 -14.00
CA VAL A 249 -7.55 4.52 -15.42
C VAL A 249 -7.56 3.13 -16.08
N TYR A 250 -6.93 2.14 -15.44
CA TYR A 250 -6.93 0.76 -15.92
C TYR A 250 -8.35 0.18 -16.06
N ALA A 251 -9.22 0.48 -15.09
CA ALA A 251 -10.60 0.03 -15.10
C ALA A 251 -11.41 0.63 -16.25
N VAL A 252 -11.23 1.93 -16.52
CA VAL A 252 -11.85 2.63 -17.65
C VAL A 252 -11.38 2.05 -18.99
N GLU A 253 -10.07 1.81 -19.14
CA GLU A 253 -9.50 1.25 -20.37
C GLU A 253 -9.99 -0.19 -20.61
N SER A 254 -10.04 -1.01 -19.56
CA SER A 254 -10.55 -2.38 -19.62
C SER A 254 -12.03 -2.41 -20.05
N HIS A 255 -12.84 -1.48 -19.52
CA HIS A 255 -14.23 -1.33 -19.94
C HIS A 255 -14.38 -0.90 -21.40
N ARG A 256 -13.51 0.00 -21.88
CA ARG A 256 -13.50 0.43 -23.28
C ARG A 256 -13.18 -0.74 -24.21
N LYS A 257 -12.13 -1.51 -23.92
CA LYS A 257 -11.74 -2.69 -24.72
C LYS A 257 -12.86 -3.74 -24.81
N GLN A 258 -13.62 -3.95 -23.73
CA GLN A 258 -14.76 -4.87 -23.73
C GLN A 258 -15.95 -4.37 -24.56
N ARG A 259 -16.18 -3.05 -24.63
CA ARG A 259 -17.23 -2.46 -25.47
C ARG A 259 -16.84 -2.38 -26.95
N SER A 260 -15.54 -2.21 -27.24
CA SER A 260 -14.97 -2.18 -28.59
C SER A 260 -14.70 -3.58 -29.17
N GLY A 261 -15.49 -4.59 -28.78
CA GLY A 261 -15.33 -5.97 -29.26
C GLY A 261 -15.22 -6.04 -30.79
N PRO A 262 -14.57 -7.09 -31.33
CA PRO A 262 -14.23 -7.15 -32.74
C PRO A 262 -15.49 -6.95 -33.57
N ILE A 263 -15.46 -5.95 -34.46
CA ILE A 263 -16.45 -5.80 -35.52
C ILE A 263 -16.35 -7.08 -36.33
N VAL A 264 -17.22 -8.06 -36.05
CA VAL A 264 -17.43 -9.21 -36.91
C VAL A 264 -17.82 -8.61 -38.25
N ARG A 265 -16.93 -8.70 -39.24
CA ARG A 265 -17.25 -8.38 -40.64
C ARG A 265 -18.38 -9.31 -41.05
N SER A 266 -19.61 -8.86 -40.90
CA SER A 266 -20.82 -9.44 -41.44
C SER A 266 -20.82 -9.27 -42.96
N GLY A 267 -19.85 -9.90 -43.63
CA GLY A 267 -19.62 -9.77 -45.07
C GLY A 267 -19.19 -11.07 -45.76
N GLU A 268 -18.84 -12.13 -45.04
CA GLU A 268 -18.39 -13.39 -45.66
C GLU A 268 -19.42 -14.53 -45.63
N LEU A 269 -20.57 -14.36 -44.96
CA LEU A 269 -21.61 -15.41 -44.89
C LEU A 269 -22.65 -15.36 -46.01
N SER A 270 -22.57 -14.41 -46.95
CA SER A 270 -23.54 -14.31 -48.06
C SER A 270 -23.08 -14.93 -49.38
N ASN A 271 -21.83 -15.40 -49.51
CA ASN A 271 -21.32 -15.92 -50.78
C ASN A 271 -21.31 -17.45 -50.93
N GLU A 272 -21.61 -18.22 -49.88
CA GLU A 272 -21.60 -19.70 -49.96
C GLU A 272 -22.98 -20.34 -50.22
N ARG A 273 -24.08 -19.58 -50.28
CA ARG A 273 -25.43 -20.16 -50.52
C ARG A 273 -25.97 -20.03 -51.94
N SER A 274 -25.21 -19.49 -52.89
CA SER A 274 -25.68 -19.31 -54.28
C SER A 274 -25.11 -20.34 -55.27
N GLY A 275 -24.30 -21.32 -54.84
CA GLY A 275 -23.59 -22.22 -55.75
C GLY A 275 -24.13 -23.65 -55.91
N GLU A 276 -25.13 -24.07 -55.11
CA GLU A 276 -25.44 -25.51 -54.97
C GLU A 276 -26.88 -25.89 -55.34
N LYS A 277 -27.44 -25.25 -56.37
CA LYS A 277 -28.69 -25.68 -57.01
C LYS A 277 -28.57 -25.72 -58.53
N GLU A 278 -27.69 -26.58 -59.03
CA GLU A 278 -27.83 -27.18 -60.36
C GLU A 278 -27.09 -28.52 -60.35
N VAL A 279 -27.67 -29.53 -61.00
CA VAL A 279 -27.16 -30.91 -61.19
C VAL A 279 -27.56 -31.96 -60.13
N ARG A 280 -28.83 -32.39 -60.15
CA ARG A 280 -29.27 -33.75 -60.57
C ARG A 280 -30.73 -34.01 -60.21
#